data_AF-A0A4R5P2Z8-F1
#
_entry.id   AF-A0A4R5P2Z8-F1
#
_cell.length_a   1.000
_cell.length_b   1.000
_cell.length_c   1.000
_cell.angle_alpha   90.00
_cell.angle_beta   90.00
_cell.angle_gamma   90.00
#
_symmetry.space_group_name_H-M   'P 1'
#
loop_
_entity.id
_entity.type
_entity.pdbx_description
1 polymer ?
#
loop_
_entity_poly.entity_id
_entity_poly.type
_entity_poly.pdbx_seq_one_letter_code
_entity_poly.pdbx_strand_id
1 'polypeptide(L)'
;MLVKCIKEDEERFISENRYYVVYAWVYFKGIGIYICENISDYCPYPHDLENFEIIDNRLSRYFCFGNYNTNYGIKELVPIFTFKEWAEDQYFWRQLFDSGDYTPPEYEEKARNTDYQGIFNHYKKLMDYEFFNPNLLPQVHDPENKYKIEQLDERLVMCWNCENAWEIETDNEMIECSRCHNVYVNIIIPGLSEKADLFFEKRDITSKNID
;
A
#
# COMPACT_ATOMS: atom_id res chain seq x y z
N MET A 1 -1.75 4.12 7.19
CA MET A 1 -2.03 3.80 8.60
C MET A 1 -2.16 2.30 8.73
N LEU A 2 -1.57 1.73 9.78
CA LEU A 2 -1.71 0.31 10.13
C LEU A 2 -2.54 0.20 11.39
N VAL A 3 -3.53 -0.68 11.37
CA VAL A 3 -4.42 -0.95 12.51
C VAL A 3 -4.41 -2.43 12.85
N LYS A 4 -4.74 -2.78 14.10
CA LYS A 4 -4.89 -4.15 14.58
C LYS A 4 -6.31 -4.32 15.09
N CYS A 5 -7.01 -5.35 14.62
CA CYS A 5 -8.36 -5.65 15.08
C CYS A 5 -8.33 -6.09 16.55
N ILE A 6 -9.16 -5.46 17.39
CA ILE A 6 -9.32 -5.76 18.82
C ILE A 6 -10.62 -6.51 19.13
N LYS A 7 -11.51 -6.63 18.15
CA LYS A 7 -12.80 -7.31 18.29
C LYS A 7 -13.17 -8.00 16.99
N GLU A 8 -13.26 -9.33 17.02
CA GLU A 8 -13.72 -10.12 15.89
C GLU A 8 -15.15 -9.74 15.49
N ASP A 9 -15.39 -9.73 14.18
CA ASP A 9 -16.71 -9.54 13.58
C ASP A 9 -16.83 -10.54 12.44
N GLU A 10 -17.46 -11.68 12.73
CA GLU A 10 -17.66 -12.78 11.77
C GLU A 10 -18.55 -12.36 10.59
N GLU A 11 -19.46 -11.40 10.78
CA GLU A 11 -20.31 -10.89 9.69
C GLU A 11 -19.52 -10.01 8.71
N ARG A 12 -18.40 -9.44 9.18
CA ARG A 12 -17.52 -8.55 8.40
C ARG A 12 -16.11 -9.14 8.18
N PHE A 13 -15.96 -10.46 8.36
CA PHE A 13 -14.74 -11.24 8.08
C PHE A 13 -13.42 -10.65 8.63
N ILE A 14 -13.46 -9.90 9.72
CA ILE A 14 -12.27 -9.39 10.41
C ILE A 14 -11.93 -10.27 11.61
N SER A 15 -10.66 -10.65 11.73
CA SER A 15 -10.19 -11.55 12.79
C SER A 15 -9.51 -10.75 13.90
N GLU A 16 -9.78 -11.09 15.16
CA GLU A 16 -9.09 -10.48 16.30
C GLU A 16 -7.57 -10.68 16.19
N ASN A 17 -6.80 -9.70 16.66
CA ASN A 17 -5.34 -9.67 16.64
C ASN A 17 -4.68 -9.64 15.25
N ARG A 18 -5.47 -9.47 14.18
CA ARG A 18 -4.97 -9.32 12.82
C ARG A 18 -4.72 -7.85 12.47
N TYR A 19 -3.58 -7.60 11.82
CA TYR A 19 -3.18 -6.30 11.27
C TYR A 19 -3.75 -5.99 9.87
N TYR A 20 -4.16 -4.75 9.66
CA TYR A 20 -4.77 -4.28 8.41
C TYR A 20 -4.18 -2.94 8.00
N VAL A 21 -3.90 -2.81 6.70
CA VAL A 21 -3.53 -1.52 6.08
C VAL A 21 -4.82 -0.79 5.75
N VAL A 22 -4.88 0.49 6.13
CA VAL A 22 -6.03 1.35 5.86
C VAL A 22 -5.80 2.11 4.56
N TYR A 23 -6.68 1.91 3.58
CA TYR A 23 -6.63 2.48 2.23
C TYR A 23 -7.45 3.77 2.07
N ALA A 24 -8.42 3.98 2.95
CA ALA A 24 -9.12 5.24 3.08
C ALA A 24 -9.69 5.39 4.50
N TRP A 25 -9.96 6.62 4.92
CA TRP A 25 -10.81 6.86 6.09
C TRP A 25 -11.73 8.06 5.86
N VAL A 26 -12.91 7.98 6.47
CA VAL A 26 -14.00 8.95 6.32
C VAL A 26 -14.51 9.38 7.68
N TYR A 27 -14.97 10.61 7.79
CA TYR A 27 -15.61 11.11 9.00
C TYR A 27 -17.13 11.27 8.79
N PHE A 28 -17.89 10.22 9.06
CA PHE A 28 -19.35 10.21 8.96
C PHE A 28 -19.98 9.50 10.15
N LYS A 29 -20.55 10.28 11.08
CA LYS A 29 -21.12 9.75 12.35
C LYS A 29 -20.13 8.90 13.18
N GLY A 30 -18.83 9.12 12.97
CA GLY A 30 -17.74 8.28 13.46
C GLY A 30 -16.57 8.32 12.48
N ILE A 31 -15.47 7.65 12.81
CA ILE A 31 -14.37 7.43 11.86
C ILE A 31 -14.56 6.05 11.24
N GLY A 32 -14.89 6.03 9.96
CA GLY A 32 -14.88 4.82 9.15
C GLY A 32 -13.52 4.63 8.49
N ILE A 33 -13.00 3.42 8.46
CA ILE A 33 -11.77 3.03 7.76
C ILE A 33 -12.10 2.01 6.67
N TYR A 34 -11.36 2.04 5.58
CA TYR A 34 -11.50 1.09 4.47
C TYR A 34 -10.29 0.16 4.45
N ILE A 35 -10.54 -1.13 4.65
CA ILE A 35 -9.50 -2.17 4.74
C ILE A 35 -9.83 -3.33 3.79
N CYS A 36 -8.82 -4.07 3.35
CA CYS A 36 -9.02 -5.37 2.71
C CYS A 36 -8.99 -6.46 3.78
N GLU A 37 -10.00 -7.31 3.82
CA GLU A 37 -10.15 -8.40 4.78
C GLU A 37 -9.17 -9.55 4.44
N ASN A 38 -8.92 -9.75 3.14
CA ASN A 38 -7.96 -10.69 2.60
C ASN A 38 -6.93 -10.02 1.67
N ILE A 39 -5.79 -10.68 1.51
CA ILE A 39 -4.68 -10.22 0.66
C ILE A 39 -5.12 -10.13 -0.80
N SER A 40 -5.98 -11.05 -1.23
CA SER A 40 -6.51 -11.19 -2.58
C SER A 40 -7.72 -10.30 -2.86
N ASP A 41 -8.17 -9.50 -1.90
CA ASP A 41 -9.32 -8.62 -2.12
C ASP A 41 -8.98 -7.57 -3.15
N TYR A 42 -9.93 -7.38 -4.06
CA TYR A 42 -9.86 -6.43 -5.17
C TYR A 42 -10.50 -5.09 -4.80
N CYS A 43 -11.12 -4.98 -3.62
CA CYS A 43 -11.70 -3.75 -3.12
C CYS A 43 -11.61 -3.71 -1.58
N PRO A 44 -11.56 -2.51 -0.97
CA PRO A 44 -11.56 -2.38 0.48
C PRO A 44 -12.99 -2.19 1.00
N TYR A 45 -13.30 -2.76 2.15
CA TYR A 45 -14.59 -2.69 2.82
C TYR A 45 -14.58 -1.67 3.97
N PRO A 46 -15.69 -0.95 4.20
CA PRO A 46 -15.80 0.00 5.30
C PRO A 46 -15.97 -0.70 6.65
N HIS A 47 -15.23 -0.24 7.64
CA HIS A 47 -15.25 -0.72 9.02
C HIS A 47 -15.17 0.45 10.00
N ASP A 48 -15.74 0.28 11.19
CA ASP A 48 -15.68 1.31 12.23
C ASP A 48 -14.33 1.25 12.95
N LEU A 49 -13.64 2.40 13.07
CA LEU A 49 -12.31 2.47 13.70
C LEU A 49 -12.32 1.98 15.17
N GLU A 50 -13.47 2.03 15.85
CA GLU A 50 -13.62 1.57 17.24
C GLU A 50 -13.34 0.08 17.44
N ASN A 51 -13.39 -0.73 16.38
CA ASN A 51 -13.05 -2.14 16.42
C ASN A 51 -11.53 -2.41 16.29
N PHE A 52 -10.71 -1.35 16.24
CA PHE A 52 -9.28 -1.46 15.98
C PHE A 52 -8.42 -0.60 16.92
N GLU A 53 -7.21 -1.10 17.17
CA GLU A 53 -6.10 -0.36 17.77
C GLU A 53 -5.19 0.20 16.66
N ILE A 54 -4.80 1.47 16.76
CA ILE A 54 -3.86 2.08 15.80
C ILE A 54 -2.43 1.66 16.17
N ILE A 55 -1.76 0.94 15.26
CA ILE A 55 -0.39 0.44 15.43
C ILE A 55 0.62 1.39 14.80
N ASP A 56 0.29 1.93 13.63
CA ASP A 56 1.09 2.94 12.93
C ASP A 56 0.16 4.07 12.46
N ASN A 57 0.29 5.23 13.09
CA ASN A 57 -0.55 6.41 12.83
C ASN A 57 -0.01 7.31 11.71
N ARG A 58 1.06 6.93 11.00
CA ARG A 58 1.54 7.70 9.85
C ARG A 58 0.46 7.74 8.77
N LEU A 59 0.19 8.94 8.27
CA LEU A 59 -0.61 9.13 7.06
C LEU A 59 0.21 8.64 5.87
N SER A 60 -0.44 7.89 4.98
CA SER A 60 0.21 7.47 3.74
C SER A 60 0.61 8.68 2.93
N ARG A 61 1.78 8.64 2.28
CA ARG A 61 2.19 9.65 1.29
C ARG A 61 1.18 9.81 0.15
N TYR A 62 0.44 8.75 -0.14
CA TYR A 62 -0.55 8.72 -1.20
C TYR A 62 -1.86 9.37 -0.77
N PHE A 63 -2.07 9.60 0.53
CA PHE A 63 -3.29 10.24 1.01
C PHE A 63 -3.35 11.70 0.63
N CYS A 64 -4.50 12.07 0.07
CA CYS A 64 -4.93 13.43 -0.14
C CYS A 64 -6.36 13.60 0.37
N PHE A 65 -6.76 14.85 0.51
CA PHE A 65 -8.11 15.20 0.97
C PHE A 65 -9.07 15.23 -0.21
N GLY A 66 -10.19 14.53 -0.09
CA GLY A 66 -11.28 14.51 -1.06
C GLY A 66 -12.64 14.63 -0.40
N ASN A 67 -13.68 14.56 -1.24
CA ASN A 67 -15.06 14.47 -0.78
C ASN A 67 -15.71 13.20 -1.36
N TYR A 68 -16.33 12.42 -0.48
CA TYR A 68 -17.07 11.20 -0.80
C TYR A 68 -18.58 11.45 -0.71
N ASN A 69 -19.35 10.81 -1.59
CA ASN A 69 -20.80 10.88 -1.55
C ASN A 69 -21.36 9.63 -0.88
N THR A 70 -22.02 9.79 0.27
CA THR A 70 -22.40 8.66 1.13
C THR A 70 -23.66 7.92 0.72
N ASN A 71 -24.54 8.41 -0.17
CA ASN A 71 -25.68 7.61 -0.69
C ASN A 71 -26.58 8.29 -1.75
N TYR A 72 -27.10 7.43 -2.63
CA TYR A 72 -28.34 7.49 -3.44
C TYR A 72 -29.23 8.76 -3.30
N GLY A 73 -28.77 9.89 -3.83
CA GLY A 73 -29.62 11.08 -4.04
C GLY A 73 -29.59 12.14 -2.94
N ILE A 74 -28.85 11.95 -1.84
CA ILE A 74 -28.61 13.02 -0.85
C ILE A 74 -27.16 13.48 -0.99
N LYS A 75 -26.97 14.73 -1.44
CA LYS A 75 -25.67 15.38 -1.65
C LYS A 75 -25.00 15.77 -0.32
N GLU A 76 -24.81 14.83 0.59
CA GLU A 76 -23.91 15.04 1.72
C GLU A 76 -22.51 14.64 1.30
N LEU A 77 -21.65 15.66 1.12
CA LEU A 77 -20.24 15.47 0.89
C LEU A 77 -19.57 15.20 2.24
N VAL A 78 -18.99 14.01 2.36
CA VAL A 78 -18.26 13.57 3.53
C VAL A 78 -16.76 13.67 3.26
N PRO A 79 -15.97 14.27 4.16
CA PRO A 79 -14.52 14.27 4.04
C PRO A 79 -13.96 12.85 3.95
N ILE A 80 -13.14 12.59 2.94
CA ILE A 80 -12.39 11.34 2.79
C ILE A 80 -10.90 11.65 2.66
N PHE A 81 -10.09 10.81 3.28
CA PHE A 81 -8.65 10.78 3.08
C PHE A 81 -8.28 9.47 2.40
N THR A 82 -7.76 9.56 1.18
CA THR A 82 -7.43 8.42 0.33
C THR A 82 -6.52 8.85 -0.82
N PHE A 83 -6.16 7.95 -1.74
CA PHE A 83 -5.35 8.30 -2.90
C PHE A 83 -6.10 9.15 -3.92
N LYS A 84 -5.33 9.87 -4.74
CA LYS A 84 -5.80 10.96 -5.61
C LYS A 84 -7.01 10.59 -6.45
N GLU A 85 -6.95 9.47 -7.15
CA GLU A 85 -7.98 9.02 -8.08
C GLU A 85 -9.30 8.72 -7.36
N TRP A 86 -9.25 8.22 -6.12
CA TRP A 86 -10.46 8.03 -5.30
C TRP A 86 -10.93 9.37 -4.71
N ALA A 87 -10.02 10.22 -4.24
CA ALA A 87 -10.39 11.54 -3.68
C ALA A 87 -11.06 12.47 -4.72
N GLU A 88 -10.67 12.36 -5.99
CA GLU A 88 -11.20 13.15 -7.12
C GLU A 88 -12.45 12.53 -7.77
N ASP A 89 -12.78 11.27 -7.46
CA ASP A 89 -13.94 10.56 -8.01
C ASP A 89 -14.84 10.02 -6.90
N GLN A 90 -15.93 10.75 -6.65
CA GLN A 90 -16.95 10.40 -5.66
C GLN A 90 -17.60 9.01 -5.86
N TYR A 91 -17.47 8.41 -7.06
CA TYR A 91 -17.98 7.08 -7.36
C TYR A 91 -16.90 6.00 -7.40
N PHE A 92 -15.62 6.34 -7.19
CA PHE A 92 -14.50 5.40 -7.31
C PHE A 92 -14.74 4.09 -6.57
N TRP A 93 -15.04 4.15 -5.26
CA TRP A 93 -15.28 2.97 -4.44
C TRP A 93 -16.41 2.10 -5.01
N ARG A 94 -17.50 2.71 -5.48
CA ARG A 94 -18.64 1.99 -6.08
C ARG A 94 -18.22 1.26 -7.36
N GLN A 95 -17.40 1.90 -8.19
CA GLN A 95 -16.90 1.32 -9.44
C GLN A 95 -15.95 0.13 -9.21
N LEU A 96 -15.47 -0.09 -7.98
CA LEU A 96 -14.73 -1.31 -7.62
C LEU A 96 -15.65 -2.54 -7.42
N PHE A 97 -16.91 -2.34 -7.01
CA PHE A 97 -17.85 -3.43 -6.73
C PHE A 97 -18.69 -3.81 -7.93
N ASP A 98 -19.00 -2.83 -8.79
CA ASP A 98 -20.03 -3.01 -9.80
C ASP A 98 -19.80 -2.11 -11.01
N SER A 99 -19.75 -2.72 -12.20
CA SER A 99 -19.68 -2.03 -13.49
C SER A 99 -21.06 -1.71 -14.07
N GLY A 100 -22.16 -1.97 -13.33
CA GLY A 100 -23.50 -1.99 -13.94
C GLY A 100 -24.63 -1.25 -13.21
N ASP A 101 -24.87 -1.44 -11.91
CA ASP A 101 -26.25 -1.25 -11.42
C ASP A 101 -26.69 0.19 -11.11
N TYR A 102 -25.79 1.15 -10.92
CA TYR A 102 -26.18 2.58 -10.86
C TYR A 102 -24.96 3.50 -11.01
N THR A 103 -24.52 3.70 -12.24
CA THR A 103 -23.69 4.86 -12.61
C THR A 103 -24.63 5.91 -13.18
N PRO A 104 -24.71 7.13 -12.62
CA PRO A 104 -25.53 8.18 -13.23
C PRO A 104 -25.12 8.39 -14.69
N PRO A 105 -26.05 8.67 -15.63
CA PRO A 105 -25.75 8.76 -17.06
C PRO A 105 -24.56 9.68 -17.39
N GLU A 106 -24.40 10.77 -16.63
CA GLU A 106 -23.30 11.72 -16.79
C GLU A 106 -21.90 11.18 -16.38
N TYR A 107 -21.84 10.03 -15.69
CA TYR A 107 -20.60 9.37 -15.27
C TYR A 107 -20.31 8.05 -16.02
N GLU A 108 -21.25 7.56 -16.84
CA GLU A 108 -21.08 6.28 -17.53
C GLU A 108 -19.88 6.26 -18.50
N GLU A 109 -19.62 7.37 -19.20
CA GLU A 109 -18.48 7.45 -20.13
C GLU A 109 -17.15 7.36 -19.38
N LYS A 110 -17.03 8.03 -18.23
CA LYS A 110 -15.85 7.92 -17.38
C LYS A 110 -15.71 6.50 -16.83
N ALA A 111 -16.80 5.91 -16.36
CA ALA A 111 -16.82 4.56 -15.81
C ALA A 111 -16.31 3.51 -16.83
N ARG A 112 -16.75 3.61 -18.08
CA ARG A 112 -16.32 2.71 -19.17
C ARG A 112 -14.84 2.85 -19.55
N ASN A 113 -14.25 4.02 -19.35
CA ASN A 113 -12.91 4.34 -19.83
C ASN A 113 -11.86 4.35 -18.71
N THR A 114 -12.23 4.01 -17.47
CA THR A 114 -11.33 4.07 -16.30
C THR A 114 -11.10 2.67 -15.75
N ASP A 115 -9.83 2.28 -15.60
CA ASP A 115 -9.44 1.02 -14.96
C ASP A 115 -9.38 1.19 -13.43
N TYR A 116 -10.55 1.24 -12.78
CA TYR A 116 -10.64 1.41 -11.32
C TYR A 116 -9.89 0.31 -10.56
N GLN A 117 -9.97 -0.92 -11.05
CA GLN A 117 -9.34 -2.07 -10.42
C GLN A 117 -7.82 -1.99 -10.51
N GLY A 118 -7.28 -1.65 -11.69
CA GLY A 118 -5.84 -1.45 -11.89
C GLY A 118 -5.31 -0.31 -11.03
N ILE A 119 -6.05 0.81 -10.96
CA ILE A 119 -5.70 1.94 -10.09
C ILE A 119 -5.67 1.51 -8.61
N PHE A 120 -6.73 0.85 -8.12
CA PHE A 120 -6.76 0.39 -6.74
C PHE A 120 -5.64 -0.61 -6.43
N ASN A 121 -5.41 -1.58 -7.31
CA ASN A 121 -4.35 -2.59 -7.11
C ASN A 121 -2.95 -1.96 -7.08
N HIS A 122 -2.72 -0.92 -7.89
CA HIS A 122 -1.48 -0.15 -7.85
C HIS A 122 -1.26 0.50 -6.48
N TYR A 123 -2.24 1.26 -5.98
CA TYR A 123 -2.12 1.88 -4.65
C TYR A 123 -2.11 0.88 -3.50
N LYS A 124 -2.88 -0.21 -3.62
CA LYS A 124 -2.87 -1.31 -2.65
C LYS A 124 -1.45 -1.84 -2.47
N LYS A 125 -0.76 -2.16 -3.59
CA LYS A 125 0.64 -2.61 -3.58
C LYS A 125 1.54 -1.58 -2.89
N LEU A 126 1.47 -0.31 -3.30
CA LEU A 126 2.32 0.76 -2.74
C LEU A 126 2.12 0.97 -1.24
N MET A 127 0.86 0.99 -0.79
CA MET A 127 0.50 1.19 0.61
C MET A 127 0.79 -0.03 1.48
N ASP A 128 0.59 -1.25 0.96
CA ASP A 128 0.97 -2.50 1.63
C ASP A 128 2.48 -2.53 1.94
N TYR A 129 3.30 -1.93 1.08
CA TYR A 129 4.73 -1.78 1.35
C TYR A 129 5.06 -0.65 2.33
N GLU A 130 4.38 0.48 2.22
CA GLU A 130 4.59 1.63 3.12
C GLU A 130 4.29 1.28 4.59
N PHE A 131 3.29 0.42 4.82
CA PHE A 131 2.87 -0.05 6.13
C PHE A 131 3.20 -1.53 6.28
N PHE A 132 4.33 -1.83 6.93
CA PHE A 132 4.72 -3.21 7.24
C PHE A 132 3.58 -3.95 7.98
N ASN A 133 2.92 -4.86 7.28
CA ASN A 133 1.86 -5.69 7.83
C ASN A 133 2.46 -7.04 8.28
N PRO A 134 2.53 -7.34 9.59
CA PRO A 134 3.10 -8.59 10.08
C PRO A 134 2.40 -9.85 9.56
N ASN A 135 1.14 -9.75 9.13
CA ASN A 135 0.42 -10.89 8.54
C ASN A 135 0.86 -11.19 7.11
N LEU A 136 1.41 -10.19 6.41
CA LEU A 136 1.82 -10.30 5.02
C LEU A 136 3.24 -10.84 4.88
N LEU A 137 3.95 -11.10 5.99
CA LEU A 137 5.27 -11.73 5.99
C LEU A 137 5.25 -12.93 5.03
N PRO A 138 5.83 -12.79 3.83
CA PRO A 138 6.20 -13.92 3.02
C PRO A 138 7.14 -14.76 3.88
N GLN A 139 6.89 -16.06 3.91
CA GLN A 139 7.89 -17.06 4.34
C GLN A 139 9.07 -17.12 3.34
N VAL A 140 9.47 -15.98 2.77
CA VAL A 140 10.49 -15.85 1.74
C VAL A 140 11.71 -15.21 2.39
N HIS A 141 12.26 -15.91 3.38
CA HIS A 141 13.70 -15.90 3.57
C HIS A 141 14.32 -16.68 2.40
N ASP A 142 14.23 -16.12 1.19
CA ASP A 142 15.09 -16.55 0.10
C ASP A 142 16.47 -15.92 0.36
N PRO A 143 17.49 -16.71 0.77
CA PRO A 143 18.81 -16.19 1.05
C PRO A 143 19.41 -15.46 -0.16
N GLU A 144 19.00 -15.83 -1.37
CA GLU A 144 19.48 -15.23 -2.62
C GLU A 144 19.00 -13.78 -2.80
N ASN A 145 17.86 -13.42 -2.20
CA ASN A 145 17.29 -12.07 -2.32
C ASN A 145 17.70 -11.11 -1.20
N LYS A 146 18.54 -11.55 -0.24
CA LYS A 146 18.97 -10.75 0.92
C LYS A 146 19.62 -9.40 0.53
N TYR A 147 20.29 -9.35 -0.61
CA TYR A 147 21.00 -8.16 -1.08
C TYR A 147 20.23 -7.37 -2.16
N LYS A 148 18.94 -7.67 -2.35
CA LYS A 148 18.10 -7.00 -3.33
C LYS A 148 17.29 -5.87 -2.71
N ILE A 149 17.15 -4.79 -3.48
CA ILE A 149 16.09 -3.79 -3.31
C ILE A 149 15.21 -3.77 -4.57
N GLU A 150 13.91 -3.52 -4.41
CA GLU A 150 12.98 -3.29 -5.53
C GLU A 150 12.53 -1.84 -5.50
N GLN A 151 12.50 -1.21 -6.68
CA GLN A 151 11.90 0.11 -6.82
C GLN A 151 10.40 -0.07 -6.94
N LEU A 152 9.67 0.52 -6.00
CA LEU A 152 8.20 0.47 -5.96
C LEU A 152 7.59 1.69 -6.65
N ASP A 153 8.24 2.85 -6.52
CA ASP A 153 7.80 4.14 -7.04
C ASP A 153 9.03 5.04 -7.32
N GLU A 154 8.83 6.29 -7.73
CA GLU A 154 9.89 7.23 -8.11
C GLU A 154 11.06 7.31 -7.11
N ARG A 155 10.78 7.38 -5.80
CA ARG A 155 11.78 7.39 -4.73
C ARG A 155 11.56 6.32 -3.65
N LEU A 156 10.54 5.49 -3.80
CA LEU A 156 10.17 4.45 -2.84
C LEU A 156 10.83 3.14 -3.22
N VAL A 157 11.57 2.54 -2.28
CA VAL A 157 12.20 1.23 -2.46
C VAL A 157 11.81 0.28 -1.34
N MET A 158 11.85 -1.02 -1.63
CA MET A 158 11.68 -2.09 -0.66
C MET A 158 12.98 -2.88 -0.49
N CYS A 159 13.36 -3.14 0.76
CA CYS A 159 14.46 -4.04 1.11
C CYS A 159 13.93 -5.48 1.22
N TRP A 160 14.44 -6.39 0.39
CA TRP A 160 14.04 -7.81 0.43
C TRP A 160 14.56 -8.56 1.67
N ASN A 161 15.54 -8.01 2.41
CA ASN A 161 16.03 -8.65 3.64
C ASN A 161 15.09 -8.47 4.84
N CYS A 162 14.34 -7.36 4.93
CA CYS A 162 13.48 -7.08 6.08
C CYS A 162 12.11 -6.50 5.72
N GLU A 163 11.80 -6.47 4.43
CA GLU A 163 10.52 -6.01 3.84
C GLU A 163 10.12 -4.61 4.30
N ASN A 164 11.12 -3.82 4.65
CA ASN A 164 10.93 -2.43 4.97
C ASN A 164 10.94 -1.65 3.66
N ALA A 165 9.85 -0.94 3.38
CA ALA A 165 9.85 0.09 2.37
C ALA A 165 10.17 1.45 2.99
N TRP A 166 10.98 2.23 2.29
CA TRP A 166 11.32 3.59 2.71
C TRP A 166 11.66 4.44 1.49
N GLU A 167 11.61 5.74 1.71
CA GLU A 167 11.95 6.72 0.70
C GLU A 167 13.43 7.06 0.73
N ILE A 168 14.03 7.14 -0.44
CA ILE A 168 15.41 7.56 -0.60
C ILE A 168 15.47 9.08 -0.59
N GLU A 169 15.99 9.66 0.48
CA GLU A 169 16.16 11.11 0.62
C GLU A 169 17.38 11.65 -0.14
N THR A 170 18.35 10.81 -0.48
CA THR A 170 19.63 11.23 -1.04
C THR A 170 19.90 10.60 -2.41
N ASP A 171 20.52 11.37 -3.31
CA ASP A 171 20.95 10.86 -4.62
C ASP A 171 22.32 10.19 -4.54
N ASN A 172 22.64 9.58 -3.39
CA ASN A 172 23.88 8.84 -3.19
C ASN A 172 23.84 7.54 -4.00
N GLU A 173 24.98 7.10 -4.53
CA GLU A 173 25.11 5.83 -5.26
C GLU A 173 24.81 4.61 -4.37
N MET A 174 24.88 4.78 -3.06
CA MET A 174 24.59 3.77 -2.05
C MET A 174 23.50 4.28 -1.12
N ILE A 175 22.55 3.40 -0.79
CA ILE A 175 21.45 3.67 0.13
C ILE A 175 21.40 2.62 1.23
N GLU A 176 20.99 3.04 2.41
CA GLU A 176 20.89 2.18 3.58
C GLU A 176 19.42 1.95 3.92
N CYS A 177 19.06 0.69 4.21
CA CYS A 177 17.73 0.37 4.68
C CYS A 177 17.50 0.93 6.09
N SER A 178 16.46 1.76 6.25
CA SER A 178 16.16 2.43 7.53
C SER A 178 15.79 1.49 8.69
N ARG A 179 15.53 0.21 8.42
CA ARG A 179 15.18 -0.80 9.44
C ARG A 179 16.30 -1.78 9.76
N CYS A 180 16.95 -2.35 8.73
CA CYS A 180 17.97 -3.39 8.93
C CYS A 180 19.40 -2.92 8.71
N HIS A 181 19.60 -1.66 8.29
CA HIS A 181 20.91 -1.06 8.08
C HIS A 181 21.80 -1.74 7.02
N ASN A 182 21.24 -2.64 6.21
CA ASN A 182 21.94 -3.15 5.03
C ASN A 182 22.09 -2.03 3.99
N VAL A 183 23.24 -2.02 3.32
CA VAL A 183 23.58 -1.03 2.29
C VAL A 183 23.44 -1.65 0.90
N TYR A 184 22.78 -0.93 0.00
CA TYR A 184 22.43 -1.34 -1.36
C TYR A 184 22.91 -0.30 -2.38
N VAL A 185 23.13 -0.72 -3.63
CA VAL A 185 23.30 0.22 -4.74
C VAL A 185 21.98 0.94 -4.98
N ASN A 186 22.01 2.24 -5.15
CA ASN A 186 20.84 3.05 -5.43
C ASN A 186 20.31 2.77 -6.85
N ILE A 187 19.27 1.93 -6.95
CA ILE A 187 18.67 1.52 -8.22
C ILE A 187 17.86 2.63 -8.91
N ILE A 188 17.60 3.74 -8.23
CA ILE A 188 16.84 4.88 -8.79
C ILE A 188 17.72 5.73 -9.71
N ILE A 189 19.04 5.70 -9.51
CA ILE A 189 20.00 6.43 -10.34
C ILE A 189 20.17 5.66 -11.67
N PRO A 190 19.83 6.27 -12.82
CA PRO A 190 19.94 5.60 -14.11
C PRO A 190 21.37 5.11 -14.39
N GLY A 191 21.51 3.85 -14.82
CA GLY A 191 22.79 3.23 -15.17
C GLY A 191 23.60 2.67 -13.99
N LEU A 192 23.11 2.78 -12.75
CA LEU A 192 23.67 2.06 -11.59
C LEU A 192 23.04 0.67 -11.38
N SER A 193 21.79 0.48 -11.78
CA SER A 193 21.10 -0.82 -11.68
C SER A 193 21.85 -1.93 -12.44
N GLU A 194 22.31 -1.66 -13.66
CA GLU A 194 23.12 -2.60 -14.48
C GLU A 194 24.49 -2.91 -13.86
N LYS A 195 24.99 -2.05 -12.96
CA LYS A 195 26.25 -2.25 -12.24
C LYS A 195 26.07 -2.95 -10.90
N ALA A 196 24.85 -3.00 -10.37
CA ALA A 196 24.55 -3.61 -9.08
C ALA A 196 24.77 -5.12 -9.10
N ASP A 197 24.30 -5.79 -10.16
CA ASP A 197 24.48 -7.25 -10.34
C ASP A 197 25.98 -7.63 -10.37
N LEU A 198 26.82 -6.81 -10.99
CA LEU A 198 28.28 -6.98 -11.05
C LEU A 198 28.99 -6.76 -9.70
N PHE A 199 28.38 -6.00 -8.78
CA PHE A 199 28.97 -5.64 -7.49
C PHE A 199 28.81 -6.76 -6.46
N PHE A 200 27.69 -7.48 -6.50
CA PHE A 200 27.40 -8.60 -5.60
C PHE A 200 28.06 -9.91 -6.05
N GLU A 201 28.17 -10.18 -7.36
CA GLU A 201 28.93 -11.34 -7.88
C GLU A 201 30.40 -11.35 -7.41
N LYS A 202 31.03 -10.17 -7.30
CA LYS A 202 32.45 -10.07 -6.87
C LYS A 202 32.66 -10.28 -5.38
N ARG A 203 31.65 -10.04 -4.53
CA ARG A 203 31.77 -10.25 -3.07
C ARG A 203 31.66 -11.72 -2.69
N ASP A 204 30.87 -12.52 -3.39
CA ASP A 204 30.79 -13.97 -3.12
C ASP A 204 32.00 -14.77 -3.61
N ILE A 205 32.81 -14.21 -4.52
CA ILE A 205 34.07 -14.84 -4.94
C ILE A 205 35.20 -14.62 -3.92
N THR A 206 35.10 -13.57 -3.08
CA THR A 206 36.17 -13.23 -2.12
C THR A 206 36.01 -13.87 -0.74
N SER A 207 34.84 -14.44 -0.42
CA SER A 207 34.60 -15.14 0.87
C SER A 207 34.95 -16.63 0.86
N LYS A 208 35.35 -17.21 -0.28
CA LYS A 208 35.70 -18.63 -0.42
C LYS A 208 37.21 -18.95 -0.41
N ASN A 209 38.09 -17.98 -0.22
CA ASN A 209 39.54 -18.20 -0.18
C ASN A 209 40.19 -17.46 0.99
N ILE A 210 39.91 -17.89 2.21
CA ILE A 210 40.81 -17.70 3.34
C ILE A 210 40.80 -19.02 4.12
N ASP A 211 41.92 -19.74 4.04
CA ASP A 211 42.23 -20.97 4.77
C ASP A 211 42.17 -20.80 6.29
#